data_AF-A0A363TB77-F1
#
_entry.id   AF-A0A363TB77-F1
#
_cell.length_a   1.000
_cell.length_b   1.000
_cell.length_c   1.000
_cell.angle_alpha   90.00
_cell.angle_beta   90.00
_cell.angle_gamma   90.00
#
_symmetry.space_group_name_H-M   'P 1'
#
loop_
_entity.id
_entity.type
_entity.pdbx_description
1 polymer ?
#
loop_
_entity_poly.entity_id
_entity_poly.type
_entity_poly.pdbx_seq_one_letter_code
_entity_poly.pdbx_strand_id
1 'polypeptide(L)'
;MGRTLPSVTQVFLKEQESFLRFRRALRRSDQKALDDLFAAAHKHLAAAAYASHALPFETFLLAMLLEEHKLVLRMRYLLNPAEAAALEQLEQGDSTAYLDALTAQVEAESSTSLPASGGEEPAGVPHGPAKPEPPAAAPDPPEAGPTLMNFHG
;
A
#
# COMPACT_ATOMS: atom_id res chain seq x y z
N MET A 1 43.54 13.17 -28.60
CA MET A 1 42.30 12.53 -29.10
C MET A 1 41.20 12.79 -28.07
N GLY A 2 40.25 13.67 -28.38
CA GLY A 2 39.19 14.08 -27.44
C GLY A 2 38.34 12.87 -27.04
N ARG A 3 38.14 12.68 -25.74
CA ARG A 3 37.29 11.60 -25.22
C ARG A 3 35.87 11.86 -25.70
N THR A 4 35.32 10.96 -26.52
CA THR A 4 33.89 10.96 -26.84
C THR A 4 33.11 10.86 -25.54
N LEU A 5 32.14 11.76 -25.35
CA LEU A 5 31.27 11.68 -24.17
C LEU A 5 30.50 10.35 -24.23
N PRO A 6 30.48 9.58 -23.12
CA PRO A 6 29.75 8.32 -23.08
C PRO A 6 28.26 8.60 -23.27
N SER A 7 27.56 7.70 -23.97
CA SER A 7 26.10 7.84 -24.14
C SER A 7 25.39 7.62 -22.80
N VAL A 8 24.18 8.19 -22.65
CA VAL A 8 23.37 8.00 -21.45
C VAL A 8 23.13 6.52 -21.13
N THR A 9 22.99 5.67 -22.15
CA THR A 9 22.87 4.22 -22.01
C THR A 9 24.16 3.58 -21.48
N GLN A 10 25.33 4.01 -21.95
CA GLN A 10 26.61 3.51 -21.44
C GLN A 10 26.82 3.91 -19.98
N VAL A 11 26.44 5.15 -19.63
CA VAL A 11 26.48 5.62 -18.25
C VAL A 11 25.53 4.80 -17.37
N PHE A 12 24.30 4.54 -17.83
CA PHE A 12 23.34 3.71 -17.12
C PHE A 12 23.85 2.29 -16.83
N LEU A 13 24.39 1.60 -17.83
CA LEU A 13 24.93 0.24 -17.65
C LEU A 13 26.09 0.23 -16.65
N LYS A 14 26.97 1.23 -16.72
CA LYS A 14 28.07 1.38 -15.78
C LYS A 14 27.59 1.62 -14.36
N GLU A 15 26.59 2.48 -14.17
CA GLU A 15 25.98 2.68 -12.85
C GLU A 15 25.37 1.38 -12.35
N GLN A 16 24.58 0.67 -13.16
CA GLN A 16 23.98 -0.62 -12.79
C GLN A 16 25.04 -1.66 -12.37
N GLU A 17 26.15 -1.75 -13.10
CA GLU A 17 27.28 -2.62 -12.77
C GLU A 17 27.91 -2.29 -11.42
N SER A 18 28.01 -1.00 -11.07
CA SER A 18 28.55 -0.57 -9.77
C SER A 18 27.73 -1.08 -8.58
N PHE A 19 26.42 -1.31 -8.78
CA PHE A 19 25.51 -1.84 -7.77
C PHE A 19 25.49 -3.37 -7.67
N LEU A 20 26.27 -4.11 -8.49
CA LEU A 20 26.26 -5.58 -8.44
C LEU A 20 26.63 -6.16 -7.07
N ARG A 21 27.60 -5.55 -6.38
CA ARG A 21 27.99 -6.00 -5.03
C ARG A 21 26.87 -5.76 -4.02
N PHE A 22 26.20 -4.61 -4.10
CA PHE A 22 25.04 -4.29 -3.27
C PHE A 22 23.89 -5.27 -3.54
N ARG A 23 23.54 -5.49 -4.82
CA ARG A 23 22.52 -6.46 -5.23
C ARG A 23 22.79 -7.85 -4.67
N ARG A 24 24.03 -8.34 -4.74
CA ARG A 24 24.39 -9.68 -4.20
C ARG A 24 24.23 -9.80 -2.69
N ALA A 25 24.28 -8.70 -1.95
CA ALA A 25 24.06 -8.69 -0.50
C ALA A 25 22.56 -8.69 -0.11
N LEU A 26 21.66 -8.42 -1.06
CA LEU A 26 20.21 -8.38 -0.84
C LEU A 26 19.58 -9.79 -0.83
N ARG A 27 18.41 -9.92 -0.20
CA ARG A 27 17.57 -11.13 -0.30
C ARG A 27 17.06 -11.29 -1.74
N ARG A 28 16.65 -12.51 -2.13
CA ARG A 28 16.13 -12.78 -3.48
C ARG A 28 14.93 -11.90 -3.87
N SER A 29 14.02 -11.63 -2.93
CA SER A 29 12.88 -10.71 -3.15
C SER A 29 13.36 -9.31 -3.53
N ASP A 30 14.33 -8.81 -2.78
CA ASP A 30 14.82 -7.44 -2.86
C ASP A 30 15.74 -7.27 -4.07
N GLN A 31 16.44 -8.33 -4.48
CA GLN A 31 17.17 -8.37 -5.75
C GLN A 31 16.24 -8.16 -6.94
N LYS A 32 15.10 -8.84 -6.94
CA LYS A 32 14.09 -8.67 -7.99
C LYS A 32 13.53 -7.25 -7.99
N ALA A 33 13.19 -6.72 -6.81
CA ALA A 33 12.71 -5.33 -6.69
C ALA A 33 13.74 -4.32 -7.22
N LEU A 34 15.03 -4.51 -6.91
CA LEU A 34 16.10 -3.66 -7.43
C LEU A 34 16.22 -3.75 -8.97
N ASP A 35 16.11 -4.95 -9.53
CA ASP A 35 16.15 -5.16 -10.98
C ASP A 35 14.95 -4.47 -11.67
N ASP A 36 13.75 -4.56 -11.06
CA ASP A 36 12.54 -3.89 -11.54
C ASP A 36 12.69 -2.35 -11.50
N LEU A 37 13.32 -1.80 -10.45
CA LEU A 37 13.64 -0.37 -10.36
C LEU A 37 14.61 0.08 -11.47
N PHE A 38 15.66 -0.68 -11.77
CA PHE A 38 16.55 -0.36 -12.89
C PHE A 38 15.82 -0.45 -14.24
N ALA A 39 14.94 -1.43 -14.41
CA ALA A 39 14.10 -1.52 -15.61
C ALA A 39 13.14 -0.33 -15.74
N ALA A 40 12.59 0.16 -14.62
CA ALA A 40 11.78 1.37 -14.57
C ALA A 40 12.58 2.62 -14.98
N ALA A 41 13.78 2.80 -14.45
CA ALA A 41 14.68 3.90 -14.83
C ALA A 41 15.05 3.88 -16.33
N HIS A 42 15.24 2.69 -16.90
CA HIS A 42 15.59 2.52 -18.32
C HIS A 42 14.55 3.15 -19.27
N LYS A 43 13.26 3.16 -18.90
CA LYS A 43 12.18 3.79 -19.68
C LYS A 43 12.40 5.30 -19.88
N HIS A 44 13.17 5.93 -19.00
CA HIS A 44 13.40 7.37 -18.96
C HIS A 44 14.79 7.77 -19.48
N LEU A 45 15.55 6.87 -20.12
CA LEU A 45 16.89 7.18 -20.64
C LEU A 45 16.90 8.38 -21.61
N ALA A 46 15.88 8.49 -22.46
CA ALA A 46 15.76 9.61 -23.39
C ALA A 46 15.58 10.94 -22.65
N ALA A 47 14.73 10.97 -21.60
CA ALA A 47 14.53 12.14 -20.77
C ALA A 47 15.79 12.46 -19.94
N ALA A 48 16.46 11.43 -19.43
CA ALA A 48 17.68 11.56 -18.64
C ALA A 48 18.84 12.20 -19.43
N ALA A 49 18.88 12.01 -20.76
CA ALA A 49 19.86 12.66 -21.62
C ALA A 49 19.78 14.20 -21.61
N TYR A 50 18.64 14.77 -21.25
CA TYR A 50 18.44 16.23 -21.15
C TYR A 50 18.87 16.80 -19.79
N ALA A 51 19.06 15.95 -18.77
CA ALA A 51 19.47 16.37 -17.43
C ALA A 51 21.00 16.53 -17.33
N SER A 52 21.56 17.47 -18.10
CA SER A 52 23.01 17.66 -18.24
C SER A 52 23.72 18.20 -16.99
N HIS A 53 22.98 18.74 -16.02
CA HIS A 53 23.52 19.34 -14.79
C HIS A 53 23.53 18.39 -13.58
N ALA A 54 22.68 17.36 -13.59
CA ALA A 54 22.53 16.42 -12.48
C ALA A 54 23.54 15.26 -12.59
N LEU A 55 23.89 14.63 -11.46
CA LEU A 55 24.67 13.40 -11.52
C LEU A 55 23.83 12.31 -12.21
N PRO A 56 24.38 11.53 -13.15
CA PRO A 56 23.61 10.56 -13.92
C PRO A 56 22.78 9.60 -13.07
N PHE A 57 23.35 9.14 -11.95
CA PHE A 57 22.66 8.26 -11.03
C PHE A 57 21.48 8.94 -10.32
N GLU A 58 21.59 10.22 -9.94
CA GLU A 58 20.48 10.98 -9.35
C GLU A 58 19.31 11.10 -10.32
N THR A 59 19.60 11.32 -11.60
CA THR A 59 18.58 11.33 -12.66
C THR A 59 17.87 9.97 -12.78
N PHE A 60 18.61 8.86 -12.66
CA PHE A 60 18.01 7.53 -12.66
C PHE A 60 17.18 7.26 -11.41
N LEU A 61 17.62 7.72 -10.23
CA LEU A 61 16.82 7.64 -9.00
C LEU A 61 15.52 8.43 -9.11
N LEU A 62 15.56 9.64 -9.67
CA LEU A 62 14.35 10.43 -9.94
C LEU A 62 13.40 9.69 -10.90
N ALA A 63 13.93 9.03 -11.93
CA ALA A 63 13.13 8.21 -12.83
C ALA A 63 12.48 7.00 -12.13
N MET A 64 13.21 6.35 -11.20
CA MET A 64 12.65 5.27 -10.37
C MET A 64 11.52 5.80 -9.49
N LEU A 65 11.74 6.91 -8.79
CA LEU A 65 10.74 7.53 -7.93
C LEU A 65 9.50 7.98 -8.71
N LEU A 66 9.68 8.47 -9.94
CA LEU A 66 8.57 8.84 -10.81
C LEU A 66 7.68 7.63 -11.15
N GLU A 67 8.28 6.49 -11.50
CA GLU A 67 7.52 5.26 -11.80
C GLU A 67 6.86 4.69 -10.55
N GLU A 68 7.52 4.72 -9.39
CA GLU A 68 6.92 4.30 -8.12
C GLU A 68 5.75 5.21 -7.72
N HIS A 69 5.88 6.53 -7.89
CA HIS A 69 4.77 7.45 -7.62
C HIS A 69 3.55 7.15 -8.49
N LYS A 70 3.76 6.89 -9.78
CA LYS A 70 2.68 6.47 -10.71
C LYS A 70 2.03 5.16 -10.28
N LEU A 71 2.82 4.19 -9.80
CA LEU A 71 2.29 2.94 -9.28
C LEU A 71 1.45 3.16 -8.01
N VAL A 72 1.93 3.98 -7.07
CA VAL A 72 1.18 4.33 -5.85
C VAL A 72 -0.15 4.99 -6.20
N LEU A 73 -0.14 5.98 -7.11
CA LEU A 73 -1.37 6.63 -7.56
C LEU A 73 -2.34 5.64 -8.22
N ARG A 74 -1.81 4.75 -9.07
CA ARG A 74 -2.62 3.70 -9.69
C ARG A 74 -3.22 2.74 -8.66
N MET A 75 -2.47 2.36 -7.64
CA MET A 75 -2.97 1.49 -6.56
C MET A 75 -4.06 2.20 -5.77
N ARG A 76 -3.85 3.48 -5.40
CA ARG A 76 -4.86 4.29 -4.70
C ARG A 76 -6.14 4.40 -5.50
N TYR A 77 -6.04 4.68 -6.80
CA TYR A 77 -7.18 4.70 -7.72
C TYR A 77 -7.98 3.39 -7.71
N LEU A 78 -7.28 2.24 -7.76
CA LEU A 78 -7.93 0.93 -7.81
C LEU A 78 -8.60 0.55 -6.48
N LEU A 79 -8.04 0.99 -5.35
CA LEU A 79 -8.60 0.72 -4.02
C LEU A 79 -9.78 1.64 -3.70
N ASN A 80 -9.72 2.91 -4.12
CA ASN A 80 -10.80 3.86 -3.90
C ASN A 80 -11.03 4.76 -5.14
N PRO A 81 -11.88 4.33 -6.09
CA PRO A 81 -12.19 5.11 -7.28
C PRO A 81 -12.87 6.46 -6.97
N ALA A 82 -13.49 6.62 -5.80
CA ALA A 82 -14.11 7.89 -5.39
C ALA A 82 -13.06 8.92 -4.93
N GLU A 83 -11.93 8.48 -4.37
CA GLU A 83 -10.77 9.34 -4.06
C GLU A 83 -9.97 9.73 -5.31
N ALA A 84 -10.16 9.02 -6.42
CA ALA A 84 -9.46 9.31 -7.68
C ALA A 84 -9.71 10.72 -8.21
N ALA A 85 -10.95 11.21 -8.11
CA ALA A 85 -11.29 12.56 -8.53
C ALA A 85 -10.61 13.63 -7.66
N ALA A 86 -10.38 13.33 -6.37
CA ALA A 86 -9.60 14.19 -5.47
C ALA A 86 -8.09 14.13 -5.79
N LEU A 87 -7.58 12.98 -6.25
CA LEU A 87 -6.19 12.82 -6.71
C LEU A 87 -5.89 13.57 -8.02
N GLU A 88 -6.81 13.58 -8.98
CA GLU A 88 -6.67 14.42 -10.19
C GLU A 88 -6.65 15.92 -9.86
N GLN A 89 -7.42 16.35 -8.85
CA GLN A 89 -7.39 17.74 -8.36
C GLN A 89 -6.05 18.07 -7.69
N LEU A 90 -5.36 17.08 -7.11
CA LEU A 90 -4.05 17.25 -6.48
C LEU A 90 -2.90 17.32 -7.47
N GLU A 91 -2.95 16.52 -8.53
CA GLU A 91 -1.99 16.59 -9.64
C GLU A 91 -2.02 17.96 -10.35
N GLN A 92 -3.11 18.70 -10.21
CA GLN A 92 -3.26 20.07 -10.74
C GLN A 92 -2.60 21.16 -9.88
N GLY A 93 -1.99 20.83 -8.72
CA GLY A 93 -1.02 21.72 -8.06
C GLY A 93 -1.18 21.99 -6.56
N ASP A 94 -2.22 21.50 -5.89
CA ASP A 94 -2.47 21.80 -4.46
C ASP A 94 -2.10 20.63 -3.53
N SER A 95 -0.85 20.17 -3.59
CA SER A 95 -0.33 19.05 -2.79
C SER A 95 -0.52 19.23 -1.26
N THR A 96 -0.62 20.48 -0.78
CA THR A 96 -0.90 20.81 0.63
C THR A 96 -2.35 20.53 1.03
N ALA A 97 -3.31 20.74 0.13
CA ALA A 97 -4.73 20.62 0.44
C ALA A 97 -5.15 19.17 0.80
N TYR A 98 -4.47 18.17 0.23
CA TYR A 98 -4.75 16.76 0.57
C TYR A 98 -4.14 16.33 1.87
N LEU A 99 -2.93 16.81 2.20
CA LEU A 99 -2.35 16.55 3.51
C LEU A 99 -3.21 17.18 4.61
N ASP A 100 -3.74 18.39 4.36
CA ASP A 100 -4.67 19.07 5.26
C ASP A 100 -6.02 18.32 5.35
N ALA A 101 -6.58 17.87 4.22
CA ALA A 101 -7.84 17.12 4.20
C ALA A 101 -7.72 15.74 4.86
N LEU A 102 -6.61 15.02 4.64
CA LEU A 102 -6.34 13.72 5.26
C LEU A 102 -6.12 13.88 6.77
N THR A 103 -5.45 14.95 7.18
CA THR A 103 -5.28 15.30 8.60
C THR A 103 -6.65 15.61 9.23
N ALA A 104 -7.49 16.39 8.55
CA ALA A 104 -8.84 16.73 9.03
C ALA A 104 -9.77 15.51 9.13
N GLN A 105 -9.66 14.52 8.22
CA GLN A 105 -10.41 13.27 8.31
C GLN A 105 -9.99 12.43 9.52
N VAL A 106 -8.68 12.32 9.78
CA VAL A 106 -8.15 11.63 10.96
C VAL A 106 -8.58 12.34 12.26
N GLU A 107 -8.62 13.67 12.27
CA GLU A 107 -9.13 14.48 13.40
C GLU A 107 -10.64 14.30 13.62
N ALA A 108 -11.44 14.23 12.54
CA ALA A 108 -12.87 13.99 12.63
C ALA A 108 -13.20 12.57 13.13
N GLU A 109 -12.47 11.56 12.67
CA GLU A 109 -12.63 10.17 13.09
C GLU A 109 -12.21 9.95 14.54
N SER A 110 -11.13 10.61 14.99
CA SER A 110 -10.69 10.55 16.39
C SER A 110 -11.64 11.28 17.35
N SER A 111 -12.31 12.34 16.89
CA SER A 111 -13.32 13.09 17.67
C SER A 111 -14.66 12.35 17.84
N THR A 112 -14.91 11.27 17.10
CA THR A 112 -16.21 10.56 17.11
C THR A 112 -16.28 9.44 18.18
N SER A 113 -15.30 9.33 19.08
CA SER A 113 -15.26 8.32 20.14
C SER A 113 -15.63 8.85 21.54
N LEU A 114 -16.90 9.25 21.75
CA LEU A 114 -17.51 9.28 23.08
C LEU A 114 -19.03 9.12 22.99
N PRO A 115 -19.61 7.94 23.28
CA PRO A 115 -21.02 7.88 23.62
C PRO A 115 -21.17 8.38 25.07
N ALA A 116 -21.82 9.53 25.22
CA ALA A 116 -22.26 10.05 26.50
C ALA A 116 -23.22 9.05 27.17
N SER A 117 -22.77 8.34 28.21
CA SER A 117 -23.64 7.62 29.12
C SER A 117 -24.31 8.61 30.08
N GLY A 118 -25.33 9.31 29.59
CA GLY A 118 -26.24 10.11 30.41
C GLY A 118 -27.37 9.22 30.92
N GLY A 119 -27.45 9.04 32.24
CA GLY A 119 -28.50 8.26 32.88
C GLY A 119 -29.83 9.02 32.94
N GLU A 120 -30.92 8.29 32.68
CA GLU A 120 -32.26 8.64 33.11
C GLU A 120 -32.96 7.36 33.58
N GLU A 121 -33.12 7.24 34.92
CA GLU A 121 -34.21 6.45 35.51
C GLU A 121 -35.55 7.13 35.19
N PRO A 122 -36.64 6.36 35.12
CA PRO A 122 -37.56 6.46 36.25
C PRO A 122 -38.18 5.13 36.71
N ALA A 123 -38.15 4.98 38.04
CA ALA A 123 -39.11 4.37 38.96
C ALA A 123 -40.28 3.54 38.39
N GLY A 124 -40.35 2.28 38.83
CA GLY A 124 -41.58 1.48 38.84
C GLY A 124 -41.35 0.02 39.25
N VAL A 125 -41.31 -0.27 40.55
CA VAL A 125 -41.46 -1.64 41.09
C VAL A 125 -42.69 -1.61 41.99
N PRO A 126 -43.55 -2.66 41.99
CA PRO A 126 -43.33 -3.69 43.01
C PRO A 126 -43.63 -5.14 42.57
N HIS A 127 -42.66 -6.01 42.87
CA HIS A 127 -42.79 -7.26 43.63
C HIS A 127 -43.35 -8.54 42.99
N GLY A 128 -42.51 -9.59 43.04
CA GLY A 128 -42.89 -11.01 42.98
C GLY A 128 -41.65 -11.91 42.81
N PRO A 129 -41.28 -12.77 43.78
CA PRO A 129 -40.05 -13.55 43.69
C PRO A 129 -40.28 -14.90 43.03
N ALA A 130 -39.54 -15.22 41.97
CA ALA A 130 -39.34 -16.61 41.54
C ALA A 130 -37.90 -16.81 41.04
N LYS A 131 -37.18 -17.66 41.76
CA LYS A 131 -35.84 -18.19 41.44
C LYS A 131 -35.97 -19.31 40.37
N PRO A 132 -34.86 -19.86 39.81
CA PRO A 132 -34.64 -20.02 38.38
C PRO A 132 -34.90 -21.46 37.88
N GLU A 133 -35.21 -21.61 36.59
CA GLU A 133 -35.27 -22.92 35.92
C GLU A 133 -34.14 -23.01 34.86
N PRO A 134 -33.34 -24.10 34.83
CA PRO A 134 -32.15 -24.21 33.99
C PRO A 134 -32.47 -24.51 32.50
N PRO A 135 -31.54 -24.23 31.57
CA PRO A 135 -31.79 -24.37 30.13
C PRO A 135 -31.93 -25.84 29.70
N ALA A 136 -33.01 -26.13 28.97
CA ALA A 136 -33.21 -27.41 28.29
C ALA A 136 -32.16 -27.62 27.20
N ALA A 137 -31.70 -28.87 27.12
CA ALA A 137 -30.59 -29.38 26.35
C ALA A 137 -30.66 -29.05 24.84
N ALA A 138 -29.49 -28.73 24.28
CA ALA A 138 -29.25 -28.71 22.84
C ALA A 138 -29.47 -30.13 22.26
N PRO A 139 -30.10 -30.27 21.08
CA PRO A 139 -30.13 -31.55 20.38
C PRO A 139 -28.77 -31.87 19.74
N ASP A 140 -28.32 -33.11 19.94
CA ASP A 140 -27.10 -33.69 19.38
C ASP A 140 -27.03 -33.64 17.84
N PRO A 141 -25.82 -33.59 17.25
CA PRO A 141 -25.63 -33.59 15.80
C PRO A 141 -25.92 -34.97 15.19
N PRO A 142 -26.55 -35.06 14.01
CA PRO A 142 -26.73 -36.34 13.34
C PRO A 142 -25.39 -36.91 12.84
N GLU A 143 -25.27 -38.21 13.04
CA GLU A 143 -24.11 -39.08 12.93
C GLU A 143 -23.40 -39.11 11.56
N ALA A 144 -22.12 -39.43 11.64
CA ALA A 144 -21.22 -39.69 10.52
C ALA A 144 -21.71 -40.84 9.61
N GLY A 145 -21.80 -40.54 8.31
CA GLY A 145 -21.82 -41.53 7.22
C GLY A 145 -20.41 -41.70 6.61
N PRO A 146 -20.10 -42.85 5.98
CA PRO A 146 -18.77 -43.44 6.05
C PRO A 146 -17.77 -42.95 5.00
N THR A 147 -16.52 -42.89 5.45
CA THR A 147 -15.28 -42.87 4.65
C THR A 147 -15.11 -44.14 3.81
N LEU A 148 -15.12 -44.00 2.49
CA LEU A 148 -14.57 -44.95 1.49
C LEU A 148 -14.24 -44.08 0.26
N MET A 149 -13.13 -44.16 -0.46
CA MET A 149 -11.85 -44.86 -0.40
C MET A 149 -10.94 -44.11 -1.38
N ASN A 150 -9.67 -43.92 -1.03
CA ASN A 150 -8.62 -43.69 -2.02
C ASN A 150 -8.37 -45.00 -2.78
N PHE A 151 -8.31 -44.95 -4.11
CA PHE A 151 -7.52 -45.90 -4.91
C PHE A 151 -6.88 -45.19 -6.10
N HIS A 152 -5.57 -45.40 -6.21
CA HIS A 152 -4.69 -44.98 -7.31
C HIS A 152 -5.03 -45.71 -8.61
N GLY A 153 -4.81 -45.01 -9.72
CA GLY A 153 -4.63 -45.54 -11.07
C GLY A 153 -3.86 -44.52 -11.90
#